data_AF-A0A6C0L2L4-F1
#
_entry.id   AF-A0A6C0L2L4-F1
#
_cell.length_a   1.000
_cell.length_b   1.000
_cell.length_c   1.000
_cell.angle_alpha   90.00
_cell.angle_beta   90.00
_cell.angle_gamma   90.00
#
_symmetry.space_group_name_H-M   'P 1'
#
loop_
_entity.id
_entity.type
_entity.pdbx_description
1 polymer ?
#
loop_
_entity_poly.entity_id
_entity_poly.type
_entity_poly.pdbx_seq_one_letter_code
_entity_poly.pdbx_strand_id
1 'polypeptide(L)' 'MTARKVKPARPPAQPIDWPRADPVALAAFDPATKICSMNCGQHGLDPRSREERKFLCGDCEPCCPSVHEQLSESSAR' A
#
# COMPACT_ATOMS: atom_id res chain seq x y z
N MET A 1 37.05 34.72 -9.98
CA MET A 1 36.17 34.17 -8.92
C MET A 1 34.76 34.08 -9.49
N THR A 2 34.27 32.88 -9.81
CA THR A 2 32.95 32.69 -10.43
C THR A 2 31.88 32.57 -9.34
N ALA A 3 30.91 33.49 -9.34
CA ALA A 3 29.82 33.51 -8.37
C ALA A 3 28.92 32.26 -8.52
N ARG A 4 28.72 31.49 -7.44
CA ARG A 4 27.77 30.37 -7.42
C ARG A 4 26.35 30.93 -7.43
N LYS A 5 25.59 30.66 -8.48
CA LYS A 5 24.15 30.98 -8.54
C LYS A 5 23.42 30.19 -7.45
N VAL A 6 22.86 30.90 -6.47
CA VAL A 6 22.01 30.30 -5.43
C VAL A 6 20.69 29.86 -6.08
N LYS A 7 20.37 28.57 -5.98
CA LYS A 7 19.06 28.07 -6.41
C LYS A 7 17.99 28.61 -5.46
N PRO A 8 16.85 29.11 -5.97
CA PRO A 8 15.76 29.57 -5.11
C PRO A 8 15.29 28.44 -4.21
N ALA A 9 14.95 28.78 -2.96
CA ALA A 9 14.46 27.83 -1.98
C ALA A 9 13.14 27.20 -2.47
N ARG A 10 13.01 25.89 -2.33
CA ARG A 10 11.77 25.20 -2.67
C ARG A 10 10.67 25.68 -1.72
N PRO A 11 9.47 26.04 -2.23
CA PRO A 11 8.35 26.38 -1.36
C PRO A 11 8.01 25.21 -0.41
N PRO A 12 7.42 25.51 0.77
CA PRO A 12 7.03 24.47 1.71
C PRO A 12 6.10 23.47 1.03
N ALA A 13 6.32 22.18 1.28
CA ALA A 13 5.46 21.13 0.77
C ALA A 13 4.06 21.30 1.35
N GLN A 14 3.05 21.26 0.48
CA GLN A 14 1.65 21.27 0.92
C GLN A 14 1.37 20.02 1.78
N PRO A 15 0.46 20.10 2.76
CA PRO A 15 0.05 18.92 3.53
C PRO A 15 -0.46 17.83 2.57
N ILE A 16 0.06 16.61 2.73
CA ILE A 16 -0.42 15.45 1.99
C ILE A 16 -1.61 14.90 2.76
N ASP A 17 -2.77 14.85 2.12
CA ASP A 17 -3.94 14.17 2.68
C ASP A 17 -3.77 12.66 2.54
N TRP A 18 -3.83 11.96 3.67
CA TRP A 18 -3.73 10.50 3.72
C TRP A 18 -5.11 9.93 4.04
N PRO A 19 -5.90 9.50 3.04
CA PRO A 19 -7.25 9.01 3.28
C PRO A 19 -7.19 7.80 4.20
N ARG A 20 -8.02 7.84 5.24
CA ARG A 20 -8.14 6.79 6.25
C ARG A 20 -9.16 5.75 5.81
N ALA A 21 -8.87 4.49 6.08
CA ALA A 21 -9.85 3.43 5.83
C ALA A 21 -10.99 3.49 6.85
N ASP A 22 -12.15 2.95 6.48
CA ASP A 22 -13.19 2.65 7.44
C ASP A 22 -12.66 1.63 8.47
N PRO A 23 -12.74 1.92 9.78
CA PRO A 23 -12.12 1.08 10.80
C PRO A 23 -12.76 -0.31 10.91
N VAL A 24 -14.04 -0.44 10.59
CA VAL A 24 -14.76 -1.73 10.64
C VAL A 24 -14.33 -2.60 9.47
N ALA A 25 -14.31 -2.04 8.25
CA ALA A 25 -13.83 -2.73 7.06
C ALA A 25 -12.35 -3.12 7.18
N LEU A 26 -11.53 -2.24 7.77
CA LEU A 26 -10.11 -2.51 8.01
C LEU A 26 -9.91 -3.65 9.03
N ALA A 27 -10.71 -3.71 10.10
CA ALA A 27 -10.63 -4.79 11.08
C ALA A 27 -11.07 -6.15 10.49
N ALA A 28 -11.99 -6.14 9.53
CA ALA A 28 -12.42 -7.34 8.80
C ALA A 28 -11.46 -7.75 7.66
N PHE A 29 -10.57 -6.85 7.23
CA PHE A 29 -9.66 -7.10 6.13
C PHE A 29 -8.49 -7.97 6.56
N ASP A 30 -8.30 -9.10 5.89
CA ASP A 30 -7.11 -9.93 6.05
C ASP A 30 -6.01 -9.48 5.07
N PRO A 31 -4.89 -8.90 5.55
CA PRO A 31 -3.79 -8.48 4.70
C PRO A 31 -3.10 -9.63 3.96
N ALA A 32 -3.27 -10.90 4.35
CA ALA A 32 -2.74 -12.04 3.61
C ALA A 32 -3.49 -12.28 2.27
N THR A 33 -4.75 -11.84 2.19
CA THR A 33 -5.60 -12.01 1.00
C THR A 33 -5.27 -11.07 -0.15
N LYS A 34 -4.34 -10.12 0.03
CA LYS A 34 -3.81 -9.28 -1.06
C LYS A 34 -2.32 -9.54 -1.26
N ILE A 35 -1.81 -9.42 -2.48
CA ILE A 35 -0.38 -9.37 -2.80
C ILE A 35 -0.04 -7.98 -3.32
N CYS A 36 1.08 -7.45 -2.87
CA CYS A 36 1.58 -6.18 -3.35
C CYS A 36 2.52 -6.44 -4.53
N SER A 37 2.09 -6.07 -5.74
CA SER A 37 2.89 -6.16 -6.97
C SER A 37 3.82 -4.95 -7.15
N MET A 38 3.41 -3.78 -6.66
CA MET A 38 4.07 -2.50 -6.93
C MET A 38 4.97 -1.98 -5.80
N ASN A 39 5.29 -2.81 -4.80
CA ASN A 39 6.06 -2.40 -3.61
C ASN A 39 5.48 -1.15 -2.92
N CYS A 40 4.17 -1.17 -2.64
CA CYS A 40 3.39 -0.15 -1.94
C CYS A 40 3.80 0.00 -0.45
N GLY A 41 5.10 0.02 -0.16
CA GLY A 41 5.67 0.15 1.18
C GLY A 41 5.36 1.49 1.84
N GLN A 42 5.81 1.64 3.09
CA GLN A 42 5.59 2.85 3.88
C GLN A 42 6.35 4.02 3.30
N HIS A 43 5.63 5.02 2.80
CA HIS A 43 6.21 6.34 2.62
C HIS A 43 6.60 6.89 3.99
N GLY A 44 7.77 7.53 4.13
CA GLY A 44 8.28 7.97 5.44
C GLY A 44 7.41 8.98 6.19
N LEU A 45 6.39 9.53 5.53
CA LEU A 45 5.41 10.48 6.09
C LEU A 45 3.99 9.91 6.18
N ASP A 46 3.77 8.66 5.79
CA ASP A 46 2.44 8.03 5.83
C ASP A 46 2.19 7.45 7.23
N PRO A 47 1.20 7.97 7.99
CA PRO A 47 0.90 7.52 9.35
C PRO A 47 0.05 6.24 9.40
N ARG A 48 -0.36 5.67 8.26
CA ARG A 48 -1.21 4.46 8.20
C ARG A 48 -0.42 3.19 8.52
N SER A 49 -1.09 2.19 9.07
CA SER A 49 -0.48 0.86 9.21
C SER A 49 -0.26 0.21 7.85
N ARG A 50 0.53 -0.88 7.83
CA ARG A 50 0.77 -1.65 6.60
C ARG A 50 -0.52 -2.26 6.06
N GLU A 51 -1.37 -2.76 6.95
CA GLU A 51 -2.68 -3.34 6.62
C GLU A 51 -3.59 -2.29 5.97
N GLU A 52 -3.67 -1.10 6.56
CA GLU A 52 -4.51 0.00 6.06
C GLU A 52 -4.05 0.49 4.68
N ARG A 53 -2.74 0.60 4.48
CA ARG A 53 -2.19 0.96 3.17
C ARG A 53 -2.52 -0.10 2.12
N LYS A 54 -2.42 -1.38 2.47
CA LYS A 54 -2.70 -2.50 1.57
C LYS A 54 -4.18 -2.63 1.26
N PHE A 55 -5.04 -2.33 2.23
CA PHE A 55 -6.49 -2.26 2.06
C PHE A 55 -6.86 -1.21 1.01
N LEU A 56 -6.34 0.02 1.19
CA LEU A 56 -6.64 1.18 0.33
C LEU A 56 -5.92 1.16 -1.02
N CYS A 57 -4.91 0.32 -1.20
CA CYS A 57 -4.19 0.24 -2.47
C CYS A 57 -5.00 -0.56 -3.50
N GLY A 58 -5.35 0.11 -4.60
CA GLY A 58 -6.04 -0.49 -5.74
C GLY A 58 -5.15 -1.42 -6.57
N ASP A 59 -3.84 -1.18 -6.61
CA ASP A 59 -2.86 -2.02 -7.31
C ASP A 59 -2.45 -3.27 -6.53
N CYS A 60 -2.85 -3.38 -5.25
CA CYS A 60 -2.67 -4.61 -4.49
C CYS A 60 -3.76 -5.61 -4.88
N GLU A 61 -3.38 -6.55 -5.72
CA GLU A 61 -4.26 -7.60 -6.23
C GLU A 61 -4.65 -8.59 -5.13
N PRO A 62 -5.85 -9.18 -5.19
CA PRO A 62 -6.18 -10.35 -4.38
C PRO A 62 -5.13 -11.45 -4.61
N CYS A 63 -4.62 -12.01 -3.52
CA CYS A 63 -3.91 -13.27 -3.56
C CYS A 63 -4.94 -14.32 -3.98
N CYS A 64 -5.01 -14.66 -5.27
CA CYS A 64 -5.66 -15.89 -5.67
C CYS A 64 -5.05 -17.00 -4.81
N PRO A 65 -5.86 -17.86 -4.16
CA PRO A 65 -5.30 -19.00 -3.47
C PRO A 65 -4.44 -19.73 -4.49
N SER A 66 -3.16 -19.89 -4.17
CA SER A 66 -2.17 -20.55 -5.01
C SER A 66 -2.85 -21.79 -5.59
N VAL A 67 -2.82 -21.95 -6.91
CA VAL A 67 -3.48 -23.05 -7.65
C VAL A 67 -3.27 -24.44 -7.03
N HIS A 68 -2.24 -24.60 -6.21
CA HIS A 68 -1.95 -25.76 -5.38
C HIS A 68 -3.02 -26.08 -4.31
N GLU A 69 -3.62 -25.07 -3.67
CA GLU A 69 -4.69 -25.24 -2.67
C GLU A 69 -6.03 -25.56 -3.34
N GLN A 70 -6.32 -24.91 -4.48
CA GLN A 70 -7.50 -25.21 -5.30
C GLN A 70 -7.48 -26.63 -5.88
N LEU A 71 -6.30 -27.18 -6.22
CA LEU A 71 -6.14 -28.57 -6.64
C LEU A 71 -6.41 -29.57 -5.49
N SER A 72 -6.06 -29.20 -4.26
CA SER A 72 -6.25 -30.08 -3.09
C SER A 72 -7.73 -30.26 -2.71
N GLU A 73 -8.53 -29.19 -2.81
CA GLU A 73 -9.99 -29.27 -2.58
C GLU A 73 -10.73 -29.97 -3.73
N SER A 74 -10.30 -29.77 -4.97
CA SER A 74 -10.95 -30.37 -6.15
C SER A 74 -10.64 -31.87 -6.31
N SER A 75 -9.52 -32.35 -5.78
CA SER A 75 -9.16 -33.78 -5.80
C SER A 75 -9.85 -34.61 -4.69
N ALA A 76 -10.59 -33.96 -3.78
CA ALA A 76 -11.31 -34.59 -2.68
C ALA A 76 -12.81 -34.82 -2.95
N ARG A 77 -13.29 -34.53 -4.17
CA ARG A 77 -14.67 -34.77 -4.63
C ARG A 77 -14.77 -35.95 -5.58
#